data_AF-A0A6N7GN00-F1
#
_entry.id   AF-A0A6N7GN00-F1
#
_cell.length_a   1.000
_cell.length_b   1.000
_cell.length_c   1.000
_cell.angle_alpha   90.00
_cell.angle_beta   90.00
_cell.angle_gamma   90.00
#
_symmetry.space_group_name_H-M   'P 1'
#
loop_
_entity.id
_entity.type
_entity.pdbx_description
1 polymer ?
#
loop_
_entity_poly.entity_id
_entity_poly.type
_entity_poly.pdbx_seq_one_letter_code
_entity_poly.pdbx_strand_id
1 'polypeptide(L)'
;MTEKDASTDADWLRVIGRALAYLCVQEAERREPKKFDTVLKKVKFLEGLGLSRSEAAGPAGSSADSVSVMHSRSKKAKAKHGKSKKSRRSR
;
A
#
# COMPACT_ATOMS: atom_id res chain seq x y z
N MET A 1 -28.94 -20.02 14.84
CA MET A 1 -28.67 -19.37 13.55
C MET A 1 -27.37 -19.91 12.99
N THR A 2 -27.36 -20.14 11.69
CA THR A 2 -26.56 -21.10 10.93
C THR A 2 -25.16 -20.57 10.59
N GLU A 3 -24.12 -21.39 10.82
CA GLU A 3 -22.71 -21.06 10.49
C GLU A 3 -22.47 -20.70 9.01
N LYS A 4 -23.41 -21.07 8.13
CA LYS A 4 -23.40 -20.74 6.70
C LYS A 4 -23.68 -19.25 6.40
N ASP A 5 -24.47 -18.58 7.23
CA ASP A 5 -24.84 -17.16 7.01
C ASP A 5 -23.68 -16.23 7.40
N ALA A 6 -22.94 -16.58 8.47
CA ALA A 6 -21.76 -15.83 8.91
C ALA A 6 -20.65 -15.76 7.84
N SER A 7 -20.54 -16.78 6.99
CA SER A 7 -19.54 -16.82 5.91
C SER A 7 -19.90 -15.85 4.78
N THR A 8 -21.18 -15.73 4.47
CA THR A 8 -21.68 -14.82 3.42
C THR A 8 -21.56 -13.37 3.86
N ASP A 9 -21.89 -13.07 5.12
CA ASP A 9 -21.75 -11.73 5.70
C ASP A 9 -20.28 -11.29 5.75
N ALA A 10 -19.37 -12.19 6.15
CA ALA A 10 -17.93 -11.92 6.16
C ALA A 10 -17.37 -11.60 4.77
N ASP A 11 -17.87 -12.28 3.73
CA ASP A 11 -17.46 -12.03 2.35
C ASP A 11 -17.99 -10.69 1.82
N TRP A 12 -19.25 -10.34 2.13
CA TRP A 12 -19.78 -9.02 1.80
C TRP A 12 -19.04 -7.90 2.53
N LEU A 13 -18.69 -8.08 3.81
CA LEU A 13 -17.88 -7.12 4.56
C LEU A 13 -16.50 -6.90 3.92
N ARG A 14 -15.86 -7.96 3.42
CA ARG A 14 -14.58 -7.83 2.69
C ARG A 14 -14.73 -7.02 1.40
N VAL A 15 -15.81 -7.23 0.66
CA VAL A 15 -16.10 -6.46 -0.57
C VAL A 15 -16.32 -4.98 -0.23
N ILE A 16 -17.13 -4.70 0.79
CA ILE A 16 -17.41 -3.33 1.26
C ILE A 16 -16.12 -2.65 1.72
N GLY A 17 -15.30 -3.33 2.52
CA GLY A 17 -14.02 -2.80 3.00
C GLY A 17 -13.06 -2.43 1.86
N ARG A 18 -12.98 -3.27 0.82
CA ARG A 18 -12.17 -2.99 -0.37
C ARG A 18 -12.70 -1.81 -1.18
N ALA A 19 -14.02 -1.70 -1.35
CA ALA A 19 -14.64 -0.58 -2.06
C ALA A 19 -14.39 0.75 -1.33
N LEU A 20 -14.51 0.75 0.01
CA LEU A 20 -14.19 1.92 0.83
C LEU A 20 -12.71 2.31 0.74
N ALA A 21 -11.80 1.34 0.79
CA ALA A 21 -10.37 1.58 0.63
C ALA A 21 -10.05 2.26 -0.72
N TYR A 22 -10.68 1.81 -1.80
CA TYR A 22 -10.57 2.44 -3.12
C TYR A 22 -11.04 3.89 -3.11
N LEU A 23 -12.22 4.16 -2.54
CA LEU A 23 -12.78 5.51 -2.46
C LEU A 23 -11.90 6.45 -1.62
N CYS A 24 -11.37 5.97 -0.49
CA CYS A 24 -10.46 6.76 0.34
C CYS A 24 -9.18 7.14 -0.41
N VAL A 25 -8.60 6.23 -1.18
CA VAL A 25 -7.42 6.50 -2.00
C VAL A 25 -7.71 7.51 -3.11
N GLN A 26 -8.83 7.34 -3.81
CA GLN A 26 -9.25 8.25 -4.88
C GLN A 26 -9.51 9.67 -4.36
N GLU A 27 -10.17 9.79 -3.21
CA GLU A 27 -10.41 11.09 -2.57
C GLU A 27 -9.12 11.73 -2.05
N ALA A 28 -8.21 10.93 -1.48
CA ALA A 28 -6.90 11.41 -1.03
C ALA A 28 -6.04 11.91 -2.20
N GLU A 29 -6.07 11.21 -3.35
CA GLU A 29 -5.43 11.66 -4.59
C GLU A 29 -6.03 12.96 -5.12
N ARG A 30 -7.36 13.10 -5.07
CA ARG A 30 -8.05 14.31 -5.50
C ARG A 30 -7.65 15.52 -4.65
N ARG A 31 -7.53 15.35 -3.33
CA ARG A 31 -7.18 16.42 -2.38
C ARG A 31 -5.70 16.77 -2.39
N GLU A 32 -4.83 15.77 -2.42
CA GLU A 32 -3.38 15.94 -2.28
C GLU A 32 -2.58 15.17 -3.34
N PRO A 33 -2.69 15.52 -4.64
CA PRO A 33 -2.15 14.72 -5.74
C PRO A 33 -0.63 14.49 -5.65
N LYS A 34 0.14 15.48 -5.18
CA LYS A 34 1.60 15.36 -5.00
C LYS A 34 2.01 14.39 -3.87
N LYS A 35 1.11 14.15 -2.91
CA LYS A 35 1.36 13.27 -1.75
C LYS A 35 0.99 11.82 -2.04
N PHE A 36 0.14 11.59 -3.03
CA PHE A 36 -0.31 10.25 -3.47
C PHE A 36 0.14 9.92 -4.90
N ASP A 37 1.19 10.59 -5.38
CA ASP A 37 1.80 10.43 -6.71
C ASP A 37 2.30 9.01 -7.04
N THR A 38 2.49 8.17 -6.03
CA THR A 38 3.15 6.87 -6.15
C THR A 38 2.35 5.80 -5.45
N VAL A 39 2.31 4.62 -6.07
CA VAL A 39 1.65 3.41 -5.54
C VAL A 39 2.09 3.12 -4.11
N LEU A 40 3.38 3.28 -3.78
CA LEU A 40 3.89 3.05 -2.42
C LEU A 40 3.31 4.01 -1.37
N LYS A 41 3.04 5.26 -1.74
CA LYS A 41 2.41 6.23 -0.82
C LYS A 41 0.94 5.89 -0.61
N LYS A 42 0.23 5.47 -1.66
CA LYS A 42 -1.15 4.96 -1.58
C LYS A 42 -1.24 3.70 -0.70
N VAL A 43 -0.35 2.74 -0.91
CA VAL A 43 -0.24 1.52 -0.07
C VAL A 43 0.06 1.88 1.39
N LYS A 44 1.00 2.79 1.65
CA LYS A 44 1.34 3.19 3.02
C LYS A 44 0.17 3.87 3.74
N PHE A 45 -0.63 4.64 3.02
CA PHE A 45 -1.84 5.24 3.56
C PHE A 45 -2.87 4.18 3.96
N LEU A 46 -3.09 3.18 3.10
CA LEU A 46 -3.97 2.05 3.38
C LEU A 46 -3.44 1.19 4.55
N GLU A 47 -2.13 0.97 4.64
CA GLU A 47 -1.50 0.32 5.80
C GLU A 47 -1.77 1.12 7.09
N GLY A 48 -1.76 2.46 7.02
CA GLY A 48 -2.12 3.34 8.16
C GLY A 48 -3.59 3.27 8.57
N LEU A 49 -4.48 2.82 7.67
CA LEU A 49 -5.89 2.54 7.97
C LEU A 49 -6.10 1.12 8.53
N GLY A 50 -5.04 0.33 8.65
CA GLY A 50 -5.08 -1.03 9.20
C GLY A 50 -5.19 -2.14 8.16
N LEU A 51 -5.14 -1.84 6.86
CA LEU A 51 -5.13 -2.89 5.84
C LEU A 51 -3.78 -3.59 5.79
N SER A 52 -3.80 -4.91 5.60
CA SER A 52 -2.57 -5.64 5.31
C SER A 52 -2.01 -5.20 3.96
N ARG A 53 -0.68 -5.28 3.79
CA ARG A 53 -0.01 -4.90 2.53
C ARG A 53 -0.59 -5.63 1.31
N SER A 54 -0.98 -6.88 1.47
CA SER A 54 -1.56 -7.69 0.39
C SER A 54 -2.90 -7.12 -0.06
N GLU A 55 -3.73 -6.70 0.90
CA GLU A 55 -5.04 -6.10 0.64
C GLU A 55 -4.95 -4.66 0.15
N ALA A 56 -3.92 -3.92 0.56
CA ALA A 56 -3.67 -2.54 0.14
C ALA A 56 -3.16 -2.43 -1.31
N ALA A 57 -2.57 -3.49 -1.87
CA ALA A 57 -2.01 -3.45 -3.21
C ALA A 57 -3.07 -3.20 -4.28
N GLY A 58 -4.20 -3.92 -4.20
CA GLY A 58 -5.31 -3.80 -5.15
C GLY A 58 -5.86 -2.36 -5.22
N PRO A 59 -6.36 -1.79 -4.10
CA PRO A 59 -6.88 -0.41 -4.05
C PRO A 59 -5.86 0.66 -4.43
N ALA A 60 -4.57 0.40 -4.26
CA ALA A 60 -3.50 1.29 -4.73
C ALA A 60 -3.24 1.20 -6.26
N GLY A 61 -3.96 0.33 -6.98
CA GLY A 61 -3.85 0.14 -8.42
C GLY A 61 -2.69 -0.77 -8.82
N SER A 62 -2.29 -1.73 -7.98
CA SER A 62 -1.14 -2.59 -8.24
C SER A 62 -1.36 -4.03 -7.75
N SER A 63 -0.48 -4.95 -8.14
CA SER A 63 -0.48 -6.32 -7.62
C SER A 63 0.42 -6.44 -6.39
N ALA A 64 0.08 -7.34 -5.46
CA ALA A 64 0.83 -7.54 -4.22
C ALA A 64 2.32 -7.84 -4.48
N ASP A 65 2.62 -8.64 -5.52
CA ASP A 65 3.98 -8.92 -5.97
C ASP A 65 4.70 -7.67 -6.49
N SER A 66 4.01 -6.84 -7.27
CA SER A 66 4.57 -5.57 -7.78
C SER A 66 4.93 -4.63 -6.63
N VAL A 67 4.06 -4.52 -5.62
CA VAL A 67 4.30 -3.69 -4.42
C VAL A 67 5.50 -4.22 -3.61
N SER A 68 5.61 -5.54 -3.45
CA SER A 68 6.74 -6.19 -2.75
C SER A 68 8.08 -5.93 -3.47
N VAL A 69 8.10 -6.09 -4.79
CA VAL A 69 9.27 -5.78 -5.63
C VAL A 69 9.61 -4.29 -5.56
N MET A 70 8.61 -3.40 -5.64
CA MET A 70 8.82 -1.95 -5.58
C MET A 70 9.39 -1.50 -4.23
N HIS A 71 8.92 -2.10 -3.14
CA HIS A 71 9.45 -1.85 -1.79
C HIS A 71 10.88 -2.39 -1.60
N SER A 72 11.18 -3.58 -2.13
CA SER A 72 12.54 -4.13 -2.09
C SER A 72 13.52 -3.27 -2.90
N ARG A 73 13.10 -2.77 -4.07
CA ARG A 73 13.86 -1.83 -4.90
C ARG A 73 14.07 -0.49 -4.19
N SER A 74 13.05 0.07 -3.54
CA SER A 74 13.17 1.35 -2.81
C SER A 74 14.14 1.23 -1.62
N LYS A 75 14.11 0.12 -0.88
CA LYS A 75 15.07 -0.19 0.19
C LYS A 75 16.50 -0.32 -0.36
N LYS A 76 16.70 -1.05 -1.46
CA LYS A 76 18.01 -1.20 -2.10
C LYS A 76 18.56 0.13 -2.65
N ALA A 77 17.70 0.99 -3.20
CA ALA A 77 18.08 2.32 -3.68
C ALA A 77 18.59 3.22 -2.53
N LYS A 78 17.91 3.21 -1.37
CA LYS A 78 18.38 3.91 -0.16
C LYS A 78 19.71 3.37 0.36
N ALA A 79 19.92 2.05 0.32
CA ALA A 79 21.18 1.43 0.75
C ALA A 79 22.38 1.84 -0.14
N LYS A 80 22.19 1.97 -1.46
CA LYS A 80 23.24 2.47 -2.38
C LYS A 80 23.63 3.91 -2.07
N HIS A 81 22.66 4.78 -1.76
CA HIS A 81 22.92 6.17 -1.38
C HIS A 81 23.62 6.31 -0.01
N GLY A 82 23.41 5.38 0.92
CA GLY A 82 24.10 5.36 2.21
C GLY A 82 25.59 5.02 2.09
N LYS A 83 25.94 4.06 1.22
CA LYS A 83 27.35 3.65 0.99
C LYS A 83 28.16 4.73 0.28
N SER A 84 27.59 5.43 -0.71
CA SER A 84 28.30 6.51 -1.40
C SER A 84 28.63 7.68 -0.48
N LYS A 85 27.74 8.01 0.47
CA LYS A 85 27.97 9.08 1.44
C LYS A 85 29.04 8.75 2.48
N LYS A 86 29.20 7.47 2.85
CA LYS A 86 30.25 7.01 3.79
C LYS A 86 31.63 6.98 3.13
N SER A 87 31.72 6.56 1.86
CA SER A 87 32.98 6.57 1.09
C SER A 87 33.50 7.99 0.82
N ARG A 88 32.61 8.99 0.70
CA ARG A 88 32.98 10.38 0.43
C ARG A 88 33.38 11.17 1.68
N ARG A 89 33.25 10.58 2.87
CA ARG A 89 33.58 11.19 4.17
C ARG A 89 34.87 10.62 4.79
N SER A 90 35.48 9.61 4.15
CA SER A 90 36.75 8.98 4.56
C SER A 90 37.86 9.09 3.50
N ARG A 91 37.70 10.03 2.56
CA ARG A 91 38.74 10.57 1.67
C ARG A 91 38.87 12.06 1.98
#